data_AF-A0A818CQA0-F1
#
_entry.id   AF-A0A818CQA0-F1
#
_cell.length_a   1.000
_cell.length_b   1.000
_cell.length_c   1.000
_cell.angle_alpha   90.00
_cell.angle_beta   90.00
_cell.angle_gamma   90.00
#
_symmetry.space_group_name_H-M   'P 1'
#
loop_
_entity.id
_entity.type
_entity.pdbx_description
1 polymer ?
#
loop_
_entity_poly.entity_id
_entity_poly.type
_entity_poly.pdbx_seq_one_letter_code
_entity_poly.pdbx_strand_id
1 'polypeptide(L)'
;NGFVELREFEKIVQLLEQYDQISKVFEELDTNDDHRIGFNEFKKGFQLLGEDDSDEDSLKQEFDAIDSNDGDYILFDEFCMYMANKKVR
;
A
#
# COMPACT_ATOMS: atom_id res chain seq x y z
N ASN A 1 -24.11 -0.20 -22.51
CA ASN A 1 -23.69 -0.61 -23.88
C ASN A 1 -22.35 -1.38 -23.86
N GLY A 2 -21.63 -1.49 -22.73
CA GLY A 2 -20.46 -2.37 -22.62
C GLY A 2 -19.20 -1.87 -23.34
N PHE A 3 -19.23 -0.61 -23.79
CA PHE A 3 -18.10 0.07 -24.40
C PHE A 3 -17.48 1.01 -23.37
N VAL A 4 -16.15 1.09 -23.38
CA VAL A 4 -15.39 2.08 -22.63
C VAL A 4 -15.31 3.34 -23.48
N GLU A 5 -15.83 4.45 -23.00
CA GLU A 5 -15.68 5.75 -23.66
C GLU A 5 -14.24 6.27 -23.53
N LEU A 6 -13.79 7.14 -24.44
CA LEU A 6 -12.41 7.66 -24.41
C LEU A 6 -12.03 8.29 -23.06
N ARG A 7 -12.97 8.97 -22.41
CA ARG A 7 -12.79 9.55 -21.07
C ARG A 7 -12.70 8.50 -19.96
N GLU A 8 -13.36 7.37 -20.14
CA GLU A 8 -13.25 6.23 -19.23
C GLU A 8 -11.92 5.50 -19.44
N PHE A 9 -11.46 5.42 -20.70
CA PHE A 9 -10.16 4.85 -21.03
C PHE A 9 -9.00 5.64 -20.39
N GLU A 10 -9.03 6.98 -20.47
CA GLU A 10 -8.01 7.83 -19.79
C GLU A 10 -7.95 7.56 -18.28
N LYS A 11 -9.11 7.42 -17.62
CA LYS A 11 -9.16 7.08 -16.20
C LYS A 11 -8.63 5.67 -15.92
N ILE A 12 -8.94 4.71 -16.78
CA ILE A 12 -8.44 3.33 -16.64
C ILE A 12 -6.91 3.32 -16.75
N VAL A 13 -6.32 4.05 -17.69
CA VAL A 13 -4.86 4.15 -17.82
C VAL A 13 -4.23 4.74 -16.57
N GLN A 14 -4.80 5.82 -16.01
CA GLN A 14 -4.32 6.41 -14.76
C GLN A 14 -4.41 5.42 -13.57
N LEU A 15 -5.50 4.65 -13.49
CA LEU A 15 -5.66 3.63 -12.46
C LEU A 15 -4.64 2.49 -12.62
N LEU A 16 -4.33 2.08 -13.86
CA LEU A 16 -3.32 1.06 -14.14
C LEU A 16 -1.92 1.54 -13.74
N GLU A 17 -1.56 2.78 -14.07
CA GLU A 17 -0.28 3.37 -13.63
C GLU A 17 -0.19 3.46 -12.11
N GLN A 18 -1.29 3.84 -11.44
CA GLN A 18 -1.33 3.90 -9.98
C GLN A 18 -1.20 2.49 -9.37
N TYR A 19 -1.87 1.50 -9.94
CA TYR A 19 -1.77 0.11 -9.49
C TYR A 19 -0.35 -0.44 -9.64
N ASP A 20 0.29 -0.21 -10.78
CA ASP A 20 1.69 -0.62 -11.04
C ASP A 20 2.66 0.01 -10.03
N GLN A 21 2.49 1.30 -9.71
CA GLN A 21 3.29 1.97 -8.69
C GLN A 21 3.09 1.34 -7.29
N ILE A 22 1.84 1.06 -6.91
CA ILE A 22 1.53 0.46 -5.60
C ILE A 22 2.08 -0.97 -5.52
N SER A 23 1.94 -1.77 -6.59
CA SER A 23 2.49 -3.13 -6.68
C SER A 23 3.99 -3.15 -6.44
N LYS A 24 4.74 -2.27 -7.10
CA LYS A 24 6.20 -2.19 -6.94
C LYS A 24 6.61 -1.84 -5.52
N VAL A 25 5.92 -0.89 -4.88
CA VAL A 25 6.20 -0.55 -3.49
C VAL A 25 5.88 -1.74 -2.58
N PHE A 26 4.78 -2.46 -2.82
CA PHE A 26 4.45 -3.65 -2.04
C PHE A 26 5.52 -4.74 -2.17
N GLU A 27 5.98 -5.02 -3.40
CA GLU A 27 7.05 -5.97 -3.68
C GLU A 27 8.39 -5.57 -3.03
N GLU A 28 8.69 -4.27 -2.93
CA GLU A 28 9.88 -3.78 -2.23
C GLU A 28 9.79 -3.97 -0.71
N LEU A 29 8.58 -3.95 -0.15
CA LEU A 29 8.32 -4.14 1.28
C LEU A 29 8.27 -5.63 1.67
N ASP A 30 7.66 -6.47 0.84
CA ASP A 30 7.55 -7.92 1.02
C ASP A 30 8.90 -8.61 0.74
N THR A 31 9.83 -8.48 1.69
CA THR A 31 11.19 -9.01 1.52
C THR A 31 11.28 -10.53 1.56
N ASN A 32 10.24 -11.20 2.07
CA ASN A 32 10.21 -12.65 2.24
C ASN A 32 9.39 -13.38 1.14
N ASP A 33 8.69 -12.61 0.27
CA ASP A 33 7.87 -13.08 -0.86
C ASP A 33 6.70 -13.98 -0.41
N ASP A 34 6.08 -13.66 0.74
CA ASP A 34 4.89 -14.36 1.26
C ASP A 34 3.56 -13.71 0.84
N HIS A 35 3.65 -12.66 0.02
CA HIS A 35 2.56 -11.82 -0.48
C HIS A 35 1.80 -11.06 0.61
N ARG A 36 2.46 -10.77 1.72
CA ARG A 36 1.95 -10.00 2.85
C ARG A 36 3.07 -9.13 3.39
N ILE A 37 2.70 -8.12 4.18
CA ILE A 37 3.68 -7.27 4.85
C ILE A 37 3.52 -7.47 6.35
N GLY A 38 4.52 -8.08 6.98
CA GLY A 38 4.61 -8.13 8.44
C GLY A 38 5.09 -6.82 9.03
N PHE A 39 4.91 -6.64 10.35
CA PHE A 39 5.32 -5.41 11.04
C PHE A 39 6.81 -5.07 10.87
N ASN A 40 7.69 -6.07 10.84
CA ASN A 40 9.13 -5.87 10.64
C ASN A 40 9.47 -5.39 9.21
N GLU A 41 8.71 -5.85 8.22
CA GLU A 41 8.86 -5.44 6.82
C GLU A 41 8.33 -4.02 6.62
N PHE A 42 7.17 -3.74 7.19
CA PHE A 42 6.59 -2.39 7.25
C PHE A 42 7.56 -1.39 7.88
N LYS A 43 8.13 -1.72 9.05
CA LYS A 43 9.10 -0.88 9.76
C LYS A 43 10.33 -0.58 8.90
N LYS A 44 10.94 -1.60 8.29
CA LYS A 44 12.09 -1.40 7.39
C LYS A 44 11.75 -0.53 6.19
N GLY A 45 10.56 -0.71 5.62
CA GLY A 45 10.03 0.10 4.54
C GLY A 45 9.97 1.59 4.87
N PHE A 46 9.38 1.92 6.02
CA PHE A 46 9.26 3.30 6.48
C PHE A 46 10.61 3.97 6.73
N GLN A 47 11.59 3.22 7.24
CA GLN A 47 12.97 3.72 7.38
C GLN A 47 13.60 4.03 6.02
N LEU A 48 13.38 3.19 5.00
CA LEU A 48 13.88 3.41 3.65
C LEU A 48 13.23 4.63 2.97
N LEU A 49 11.98 4.94 3.32
CA LEU A 49 11.26 6.13 2.85
C LEU A 49 11.68 7.44 3.56
N GLY A 50 12.60 7.36 4.53
CA GLY A 50 13.14 8.52 5.23
C GLY A 50 12.28 9.01 6.40
N GLU A 51 11.29 8.22 6.84
CA GLU A 51 10.50 8.47 8.06
C GLU A 51 11.10 7.73 9.26
N ASP A 52 12.41 7.90 9.48
CA ASP A 52 13.21 7.17 10.48
C ASP A 52 13.03 7.72 11.93
N ASP A 53 12.28 8.80 12.11
CA ASP A 53 12.02 9.46 13.40
C ASP A 53 10.67 9.05 14.05
N SER A 54 9.94 8.10 13.46
CA SER A 54 8.66 7.63 14.01
C SER A 54 8.86 6.64 15.17
N ASP A 55 8.25 6.94 16.31
CA ASP A 55 8.24 6.04 17.48
C ASP A 55 7.60 4.69 17.12
N GLU A 56 8.09 3.60 17.73
CA GLU A 56 7.62 2.23 17.45
C GLU A 56 6.13 2.07 17.74
N ASP A 57 5.63 2.73 18.78
CA ASP A 57 4.20 2.78 19.10
C ASP A 57 3.38 3.48 18.00
N SER A 58 3.94 4.50 17.35
CA SER A 58 3.27 5.22 16.25
C SER A 58 3.22 4.37 14.98
N LEU A 59 4.34 3.69 14.66
CA LEU A 59 4.39 2.75 13.53
C LEU A 59 3.43 1.57 13.75
N LYS A 60 3.31 1.08 14.99
CA LYS A 60 2.38 0.00 15.32
C LYS A 60 0.92 0.45 15.18
N GLN A 61 0.59 1.66 15.64
CA GLN A 61 -0.74 2.24 15.42
C GLN A 61 -1.07 2.41 13.94
N GLU A 62 -0.12 2.83 13.11
CA GLU A 62 -0.34 2.97 11.68
C GLU A 62 -0.47 1.61 10.98
N PHE A 63 0.33 0.62 11.38
CA PHE A 63 0.19 -0.76 10.92
C PHE A 63 -1.19 -1.33 11.26
N ASP A 64 -1.62 -1.20 12.51
CA ASP A 64 -2.91 -1.70 12.99
C ASP A 64 -4.09 -0.94 12.35
N ALA A 65 -3.89 0.32 11.95
CA ALA A 65 -4.89 1.07 11.20
C ALA A 65 -5.04 0.60 9.74
N ILE A 66 -4.01 -0.03 9.17
CA ILE A 66 -4.02 -0.59 7.81
C ILE A 66 -4.55 -2.03 7.82
N ASP A 67 -4.09 -2.85 8.76
CA ASP A 67 -4.54 -4.24 9.00
C ASP A 67 -5.99 -4.26 9.53
N SER A 68 -6.92 -4.01 8.62
CA SER A 68 -8.35 -3.86 8.95
C SER A 68 -9.02 -5.19 9.30
N ASN A 69 -8.36 -6.31 8.97
CA ASN A 69 -8.85 -7.65 9.26
C ASN A 69 -8.29 -8.25 10.58
N ASP A 70 -7.44 -7.50 11.29
CA ASP A 70 -6.72 -7.94 12.50
C ASP A 70 -5.96 -9.26 12.27
N GLY A 71 -5.33 -9.39 11.11
CA GLY A 71 -4.64 -10.61 10.66
C GLY A 71 -3.19 -10.72 11.12
N ASP A 72 -2.66 -9.67 11.76
CA ASP A 72 -1.24 -9.42 12.05
C ASP A 72 -0.35 -9.20 10.81
N TYR A 73 -0.97 -9.06 9.63
CA TYR A 73 -0.30 -8.82 8.35
C TYR A 73 -1.10 -7.87 7.48
N ILE A 74 -0.43 -6.94 6.84
CA ILE A 74 -1.05 -6.09 5.81
C ILE A 74 -1.12 -6.89 4.51
N LEU A 75 -2.33 -7.12 4.03
CA LEU A 75 -2.59 -7.73 2.73
C LEU A 75 -2.48 -6.69 1.60
N PHE A 76 -2.31 -7.15 0.36
CA PHE A 76 -2.15 -6.26 -0.79
C PHE A 76 -3.37 -5.34 -1.03
N ASP A 77 -4.58 -5.83 -0.80
CA ASP A 77 -5.81 -5.03 -0.91
C ASP A 77 -5.92 -3.96 0.17
N GLU A 78 -5.54 -4.28 1.41
CA GLU A 78 -5.45 -3.33 2.52
C GLU A 78 -4.40 -2.24 2.23
N PHE A 79 -3.24 -2.64 1.72
CA PHE A 79 -2.20 -1.71 1.30
C PHE A 79 -2.68 -0.79 0.16
N CYS A 80 -3.39 -1.32 -0.83
CA CYS A 80 -4.01 -0.54 -1.90
C CYS A 80 -5.00 0.49 -1.35
N MET A 81 -5.86 0.11 -0.40
CA MET A 81 -6.82 1.02 0.25
C MET A 81 -6.10 2.12 1.03
N TYR A 82 -5.05 1.79 1.76
CA TYR A 82 -4.23 2.77 2.47
C TYR A 82 -3.59 3.79 1.52
N MET A 83 -2.93 3.32 0.46
CA MET A 83 -2.26 4.17 -0.53
C MET A 83 -3.26 5.05 -1.32
N ALA A 84 -4.44 4.51 -1.62
CA ALA A 84 -5.52 5.28 -2.24
C ALA A 84 -6.00 6.43 -1.34
N ASN A 85 -6.13 6.20 -0.04
CA ASN A 85 -6.51 7.25 0.92
C ASN A 85 -5.38 8.28 1.14
N LYS A 86 -4.11 7.86 1.13
CA LYS A 86 -2.96 8.76 1.34
C LYS A 86 -2.74 9.72 0.16
N LYS A 87 -3.00 9.28 -1.09
CA LYS A 87 -2.92 10.13 -2.30
C LYS A 87 -4.07 11.14 -2.46
N VAL A 88 -5.12 11.08 -1.64
CA VAL A 88 -6.28 12.00 -1.68
C VAL A 88 -6.08 13.26 -0.81
N ARG A 89 -4.84 13.58 -0.44
CA ARG A 89 -4.49 14.86 0.21
C ARG A 89 -3.71 15.79 -0.70
#